data_AF-A0A4R5KYG4-F1
#
_entry.id   AF-A0A4R5KYG4-F1
#
_cell.length_a   1.000
_cell.length_b   1.000
_cell.length_c   1.000
_cell.angle_alpha   90.00
_cell.angle_beta   90.00
_cell.angle_gamma   90.00
#
_symmetry.space_group_name_H-M   'P 1'
#
loop_
_entity.id
_entity.type
_entity.pdbx_description
1 polymer ?
#
loop_
_entity_poly.entity_id
_entity_poly.type
_entity_poly.pdbx_seq_one_letter_code
_entity_poly.pdbx_strand_id
1 'polypeptide(L)'
;MSVRTEFGKRLRELRARSGMSQEVLAHRAGMDRSYLSGVERGLRNISLDNIERLAKALNVSISYMFAVERLSDTPAYQPHDFTVPLSERFKYHVDSDKRILSFQVNGLLNGQHVDYMSKTLLGICNAFHKEELSVFVDHREMKAADGKPAVYSPEVAEKAVLFQQELTTFSSKVVVLCNSEFMVQQMNFVTTSSGIFDKSIHLFGQEKEMVGRAYEILDINGNDLIKTKAQ
;
A
#
# COMPACT_ATOMS: atom_id res chain seq x y z
N MET A 1 -17.23 -26.33 -0.93
CA MET A 1 -16.30 -25.76 -1.93
C MET A 1 -14.98 -26.52 -1.83
N SER A 2 -14.24 -26.71 -2.94
CA SER A 2 -12.93 -27.36 -2.87
C SER A 2 -11.84 -26.38 -2.41
N VAL A 3 -10.76 -26.87 -1.80
CA VAL A 3 -9.60 -26.05 -1.41
C VAL A 3 -9.01 -25.28 -2.61
N ARG A 4 -9.04 -25.90 -3.81
CA ARG A 4 -8.57 -25.27 -5.06
C ARG A 4 -9.42 -24.06 -5.44
N THR A 5 -10.74 -24.17 -5.27
CA THR A 5 -11.67 -23.07 -5.53
C THR A 5 -11.45 -21.92 -4.56
N GLU A 6 -11.20 -22.22 -3.28
CA GLU A 6 -10.96 -21.20 -2.26
C GLU A 6 -9.64 -20.46 -2.49
N PHE A 7 -8.56 -21.20 -2.78
CA PHE A 7 -7.29 -20.61 -3.15
C PHE A 7 -7.41 -19.76 -4.43
N GLY A 8 -8.12 -20.26 -5.45
CA GLY A 8 -8.34 -19.54 -6.69
C GLY A 8 -9.07 -18.20 -6.50
N LYS A 9 -10.07 -18.16 -5.61
CA LYS A 9 -10.74 -16.91 -5.21
C LYS A 9 -9.78 -15.96 -4.50
N ARG A 10 -9.02 -16.45 -3.51
CA ARG A 10 -8.04 -15.65 -2.78
C ARG A 10 -6.98 -15.05 -3.71
N LEU A 11 -6.48 -15.83 -4.67
CA LEU A 11 -5.55 -15.34 -5.69
C LEU A 11 -6.16 -14.22 -6.54
N ARG A 12 -7.42 -14.38 -6.95
CA ARG A 12 -8.15 -13.37 -7.72
C ARG A 12 -8.36 -12.08 -6.92
N GLU A 13 -8.74 -12.18 -5.65
CA GLU A 13 -8.89 -11.05 -4.74
C GLU A 13 -7.60 -10.23 -4.66
N LEU A 14 -6.47 -10.87 -4.33
CA LEU A 14 -5.17 -10.19 -4.25
C LEU A 14 -4.80 -9.51 -5.57
N ARG A 15 -4.95 -10.23 -6.68
CA ARG A 15 -4.67 -9.69 -8.02
C ARG A 15 -5.54 -8.47 -8.34
N ALA A 16 -6.84 -8.58 -8.13
CA ALA A 16 -7.82 -7.53 -8.43
C ALA A 16 -7.55 -6.27 -7.59
N ARG A 17 -7.20 -6.44 -6.31
CA ARG A 17 -6.91 -5.34 -5.39
C ARG A 17 -5.52 -4.74 -5.53
N SER A 18 -4.60 -5.41 -6.24
CA SER A 18 -3.34 -4.82 -6.73
C SER A 18 -3.46 -4.15 -8.10
N GLY A 19 -4.67 -4.01 -8.65
CA GLY A 19 -4.86 -3.40 -9.98
C GLY A 19 -4.20 -4.19 -11.12
N MET A 20 -3.96 -5.50 -10.94
CA MET A 20 -3.31 -6.32 -11.96
C MET A 20 -4.34 -7.08 -12.81
N SER A 21 -4.12 -7.09 -14.13
CA SER A 21 -4.81 -8.04 -15.01
C SER A 21 -4.21 -9.45 -14.84
N GLN A 22 -4.92 -10.48 -15.31
CA GLN A 22 -4.35 -11.83 -15.34
C GLN A 22 -3.07 -11.89 -16.17
N GLU A 23 -3.00 -11.13 -17.27
CA GLU A 23 -1.80 -11.05 -18.12
C GLU A 23 -0.62 -10.48 -17.33
N VAL A 24 -0.82 -9.37 -16.62
CA VAL A 24 0.22 -8.73 -15.81
C VAL A 24 0.72 -9.67 -14.72
N LEU A 25 -0.17 -10.31 -13.97
CA LEU A 25 0.25 -11.23 -12.91
C LEU A 25 0.97 -12.47 -13.48
N ALA A 26 0.45 -13.03 -14.58
CA ALA A 26 1.06 -14.19 -15.23
C ALA A 26 2.48 -13.87 -15.70
N HIS A 27 2.66 -12.73 -16.38
CA HIS A 27 3.96 -12.24 -16.81
C HIS A 27 4.92 -12.05 -15.62
N ARG A 28 4.49 -11.35 -14.56
CA ARG A 28 5.32 -11.13 -13.35
C ARG A 28 5.69 -12.44 -12.64
N ALA A 29 4.82 -13.43 -12.67
CA ALA A 29 5.09 -14.74 -12.09
C ALA A 29 5.89 -15.66 -13.03
N GLY A 30 6.11 -15.28 -14.30
CA GLY A 30 6.72 -16.12 -15.35
C GLY A 30 5.85 -17.32 -15.75
N MET A 31 4.53 -17.16 -15.69
CA MET A 31 3.53 -18.20 -15.95
C MET A 31 2.73 -17.91 -17.21
N ASP A 32 2.16 -18.96 -17.79
CA ASP A 32 1.17 -18.80 -18.85
C ASP A 32 -0.16 -18.25 -18.31
N ARG A 33 -0.75 -17.28 -19.02
CA ARG A 33 -2.02 -16.65 -18.61
C ARG A 33 -3.17 -17.67 -18.49
N SER A 34 -3.25 -18.64 -19.39
CA SER A 34 -4.30 -19.67 -19.36
C SER A 34 -4.14 -20.60 -18.15
N TYR A 35 -2.90 -20.90 -17.75
CA TYR A 35 -2.60 -21.60 -16.51
C TYR A 35 -3.09 -20.82 -15.29
N LEU A 36 -2.72 -19.53 -15.18
CA LEU A 36 -3.19 -18.65 -14.09
C LEU A 36 -4.73 -18.59 -14.01
N SER A 37 -5.39 -18.41 -15.16
CA SER A 37 -6.86 -18.42 -15.24
C SER A 37 -7.48 -19.75 -14.81
N GLY A 38 -6.80 -20.88 -15.08
CA GLY A 38 -7.19 -22.19 -14.58
C GLY A 38 -7.05 -22.31 -13.06
N VAL A 39 -6.00 -21.74 -12.47
CA VAL A 39 -5.80 -21.70 -11.01
C VAL A 39 -6.88 -20.87 -10.33
N GLU A 40 -7.16 -19.65 -10.82
CA GLU A 40 -8.20 -18.78 -10.23
C GLU A 40 -9.59 -19.42 -10.23
N ARG A 41 -9.89 -20.24 -11.24
CA ARG A 41 -11.16 -20.98 -11.35
C ARG A 41 -11.17 -22.28 -10.54
N GLY A 42 -10.07 -22.65 -9.88
CA GLY A 42 -9.92 -23.90 -9.13
C GLY A 42 -9.82 -25.15 -10.02
N LEU A 43 -9.56 -24.98 -11.33
CA LEU A 43 -9.45 -26.07 -12.30
C LEU A 43 -8.06 -26.73 -12.31
N ARG A 44 -7.06 -26.07 -11.71
CA ARG A 44 -5.69 -26.56 -11.59
C ARG A 44 -5.36 -26.85 -10.13
N ASN A 45 -4.62 -27.94 -9.91
CA ASN A 45 -3.90 -28.14 -8.66
C ASN A 45 -2.53 -27.48 -8.80
N ILE A 46 -2.31 -26.37 -8.09
CA ILE A 46 -1.08 -25.58 -8.20
C ILE A 46 0.00 -26.17 -7.29
N SER A 47 1.25 -26.21 -7.75
CA SER A 47 2.39 -26.63 -6.94
C SER A 47 2.82 -25.54 -5.95
N LEU A 48 3.50 -25.91 -4.87
CA LEU A 48 4.02 -24.96 -3.88
C LEU A 48 4.97 -23.93 -4.51
N ASP A 49 5.86 -24.36 -5.41
CA ASP A 49 6.78 -23.45 -6.11
C ASP A 49 6.04 -22.38 -6.93
N ASN A 50 4.92 -22.75 -7.55
CA ASN A 50 4.09 -21.80 -8.28
C ASN A 50 3.34 -20.85 -7.33
N ILE A 51 2.93 -21.32 -6.15
CA ILE A 51 2.36 -20.43 -5.13
C ILE A 51 3.41 -19.41 -4.66
N GLU A 52 4.66 -19.83 -4.42
CA GLU A 52 5.76 -18.92 -4.07
C GLU A 52 5.98 -17.86 -5.16
N ARG A 53 6.02 -18.27 -6.43
CA ARG A 53 6.18 -17.34 -7.56
C ARG A 53 5.05 -16.32 -7.63
N LEU A 54 3.81 -16.74 -7.38
CA LEU A 54 2.66 -15.83 -7.34
C LEU A 54 2.73 -14.88 -6.13
N ALA A 55 3.14 -15.37 -4.95
CA ALA A 55 3.31 -14.54 -3.76
C ALA A 55 4.36 -13.44 -4.00
N LYS A 56 5.51 -13.81 -4.59
CA LYS A 56 6.55 -12.85 -5.02
C LYS A 56 6.02 -11.86 -6.06
N ALA A 57 5.30 -12.32 -7.08
CA ALA A 57 4.73 -11.45 -8.11
C ALA A 57 3.66 -10.48 -7.58
N LEU A 58 2.96 -10.88 -6.52
CA LEU A 58 1.99 -10.07 -5.79
C LEU A 58 2.63 -9.26 -4.65
N ASN A 59 3.94 -9.35 -4.41
CA ASN A 59 4.62 -8.66 -3.32
C ASN A 59 4.05 -8.98 -1.92
N VAL A 60 3.69 -10.24 -1.69
CA VAL A 60 3.19 -10.71 -0.38
C VAL A 60 4.00 -11.91 0.12
N SER A 61 3.96 -12.15 1.42
CA SER A 61 4.50 -13.39 1.99
C SER A 61 3.69 -14.61 1.53
N ILE A 62 4.34 -15.77 1.45
CA ILE A 62 3.67 -17.04 1.11
C ILE A 62 2.54 -17.33 2.10
N SER A 63 2.75 -17.08 3.40
CA SER A 63 1.73 -17.28 4.44
C SER A 63 0.49 -16.41 4.20
N TYR A 64 0.66 -15.19 3.69
CA TYR A 64 -0.44 -14.27 3.45
C TYR A 64 -1.36 -14.70 2.30
N MET A 65 -0.87 -15.56 1.39
CA MET A 65 -1.70 -16.23 0.38
C MET A 65 -2.80 -17.10 0.99
N PHE A 66 -2.63 -17.52 2.25
CA PHE A 66 -3.58 -18.36 2.99
C PHE A 66 -4.20 -17.64 4.19
N ALA A 67 -4.01 -16.32 4.31
CA ALA A 67 -4.57 -15.53 5.39
C ALA A 67 -6.11 -15.54 5.41
N VAL A 68 -6.66 -15.30 6.60
CA VAL A 68 -8.11 -15.23 6.85
C VAL A 68 -8.73 -13.97 6.25
N GLU A 69 -7.96 -12.87 6.15
CA GLU A 69 -8.43 -11.64 5.51
C GLU A 69 -8.93 -11.95 4.08
N ARG A 70 -10.12 -11.43 3.75
CA ARG A 70 -10.75 -11.56 2.43
C ARG A 70 -10.99 -10.18 1.86
N LEU A 71 -10.74 -10.04 0.56
CA LEU A 71 -10.88 -8.76 -0.15
C LEU A 71 -11.98 -8.86 -1.21
N SER A 72 -12.26 -7.75 -1.88
CA SER A 72 -13.13 -7.74 -3.06
C SER A 72 -12.41 -8.37 -4.24
N ASP A 73 -13.12 -9.18 -5.04
CA ASP A 73 -12.64 -9.66 -6.34
C ASP A 73 -12.98 -8.69 -7.49
N THR A 74 -13.66 -7.57 -7.18
CA THR A 74 -13.88 -6.48 -8.12
C THR A 74 -12.54 -5.80 -8.43
N PRO A 75 -12.14 -5.72 -9.71
CA PRO A 75 -10.91 -5.05 -10.11
C PRO A 75 -10.86 -3.61 -9.60
N ALA A 76 -9.81 -3.27 -8.87
CA ALA A 76 -9.47 -1.87 -8.59
C ALA A 76 -8.85 -1.23 -9.85
N TYR A 77 -8.56 0.07 -9.77
CA TYR A 77 -7.94 0.85 -10.85
C TYR A 77 -8.81 0.97 -12.11
N GLN A 78 -10.13 1.05 -11.93
CA GLN A 78 -11.09 1.35 -12.99
C GLN A 78 -11.24 2.87 -13.16
N PRO A 79 -11.75 3.36 -14.31
CA PRO A 79 -11.92 4.80 -14.53
C PRO A 79 -12.71 5.52 -13.43
N HIS A 80 -13.69 4.83 -12.83
CA HIS A 80 -14.50 5.39 -11.75
C HIS A 80 -13.74 5.58 -10.43
N ASP A 81 -12.58 4.93 -10.24
CA ASP A 81 -11.72 5.11 -9.06
C ASP A 81 -10.98 6.45 -9.06
N PHE A 82 -10.99 7.18 -10.18
CA PHE A 82 -10.25 8.43 -10.39
C PHE A 82 -11.15 9.64 -10.66
N THR A 83 -12.44 9.54 -10.35
CA THR A 83 -13.42 10.61 -10.59
C THR A 83 -13.21 11.83 -9.70
N VAL A 84 -12.76 11.62 -8.47
CA VAL A 84 -12.45 12.70 -7.54
C VAL A 84 -11.02 13.19 -7.81
N PRO A 85 -10.79 14.50 -8.00
CA PRO A 85 -9.45 15.05 -8.24
C PRO A 85 -8.47 14.76 -7.09
N LEU A 86 -7.17 14.68 -7.40
CA LEU A 86 -6.13 14.49 -6.39
C LEU A 86 -6.13 15.63 -5.36
N SER A 87 -6.39 16.87 -5.76
CA SER A 87 -6.41 18.05 -4.88
C SER A 87 -7.42 17.95 -3.73
N GLU A 88 -8.47 17.14 -3.88
CA GLU A 88 -9.48 16.93 -2.84
C GLU A 88 -9.12 15.75 -1.92
N ARG A 89 -8.23 14.86 -2.38
CA ARG A 89 -7.93 13.57 -1.77
C ARG A 89 -6.54 13.45 -1.17
N PHE A 90 -5.62 14.28 -1.60
CA PHE A 90 -4.28 14.40 -1.07
C PHE A 90 -4.21 15.64 -0.19
N LYS A 91 -3.90 15.45 1.10
CA LYS A 91 -3.66 16.54 2.03
C LYS A 91 -2.34 16.30 2.73
N TYR A 92 -1.66 17.37 3.08
CA TYR A 92 -0.42 17.32 3.85
C TYR A 92 -0.37 18.50 4.83
N HIS A 93 0.44 18.34 5.86
CA HIS A 93 0.70 19.36 6.86
C HIS A 93 2.14 19.19 7.36
N VAL A 94 2.84 20.30 7.57
CA VAL A 94 4.17 20.30 8.19
C VAL A 94 4.11 21.10 9.48
N ASP A 95 4.41 20.42 10.57
CA ASP A 95 4.62 21.02 11.88
C ASP A 95 6.14 21.23 12.02
N SER A 96 6.60 22.47 11.81
CA SER A 96 8.03 22.79 11.87
C SER A 96 8.60 22.69 13.28
N ASP A 97 7.78 22.93 14.31
CA ASP A 97 8.22 22.88 15.71
C ASP A 97 8.44 21.42 16.14
N LYS A 98 7.51 20.54 15.78
CA LYS A 98 7.63 19.09 16.03
C LYS A 98 8.46 18.36 14.97
N ARG A 99 8.85 19.04 13.88
CA ARG A 99 9.57 18.49 12.73
C ARG A 99 8.86 17.28 12.11
N ILE A 100 7.55 17.43 11.89
CA ILE A 100 6.71 16.35 11.38
C ILE A 100 6.07 16.74 10.06
N LEU A 101 6.35 15.95 9.03
CA LEU A 101 5.60 15.97 7.78
C LEU A 101 4.51 14.90 7.84
N SER A 102 3.26 15.34 7.82
CA SER A 102 2.11 14.45 7.75
C SER A 102 1.43 14.54 6.40
N PHE A 103 1.04 13.42 5.81
CA PHE A 103 0.20 13.43 4.62
C PHE A 103 -0.76 12.26 4.58
N GLN A 104 -1.91 12.49 3.95
CA GLN A 104 -2.95 11.50 3.75
C GLN A 104 -3.31 11.41 2.28
N VAL A 105 -3.66 10.20 1.85
CA VAL A 105 -4.18 9.94 0.51
C VAL A 105 -5.47 9.14 0.64
N ASN A 106 -6.54 9.71 0.09
CA ASN A 106 -7.81 9.03 -0.04
C ASN A 106 -7.97 8.53 -1.48
N GLY A 107 -8.51 7.33 -1.64
CA GLY A 107 -8.67 6.71 -2.96
C GLY A 107 -7.36 6.21 -3.57
N LEU A 108 -7.41 5.84 -4.85
CA LEU A 108 -6.27 5.29 -5.59
C LEU A 108 -5.42 6.39 -6.23
N LEU A 109 -4.15 6.06 -6.44
CA LEU A 109 -3.16 6.89 -7.14
C LEU A 109 -2.87 6.31 -8.52
N ASN A 110 -2.44 7.14 -9.46
CA ASN A 110 -1.82 6.71 -10.72
C ASN A 110 -0.40 7.31 -10.77
N GLY A 111 0.38 7.01 -11.82
CA GLY A 111 1.75 7.50 -11.92
C GLY A 111 1.88 9.03 -11.84
N GLN A 112 0.98 9.77 -12.49
CA GLN A 112 0.99 11.24 -12.45
C GLN A 112 0.71 11.81 -11.06
N HIS A 113 -0.16 11.16 -10.30
CA HIS A 113 -0.43 11.56 -8.92
C HIS A 113 0.79 11.38 -8.03
N VAL A 114 1.51 10.27 -8.17
CA VAL A 114 2.76 10.04 -7.43
C VAL A 114 3.80 11.10 -7.80
N ASP A 115 3.98 11.40 -9.08
CA ASP A 115 4.95 12.42 -9.52
C ASP A 115 4.65 13.80 -8.92
N TYR A 116 3.37 14.19 -8.90
CA TYR A 116 2.92 15.44 -8.29
C TYR A 116 3.18 15.47 -6.78
N MET A 117 2.82 14.40 -6.07
CA MET A 117 3.03 14.28 -4.63
C MET A 117 4.52 14.31 -4.29
N SER A 118 5.35 13.56 -5.01
CA SER A 118 6.80 13.54 -4.82
C SER A 118 7.39 14.93 -4.95
N LYS A 119 7.09 15.65 -6.04
CA LYS A 119 7.57 17.01 -6.25
C LYS A 119 7.14 17.95 -5.11
N THR A 120 5.90 17.84 -4.65
CA THR A 120 5.35 18.69 -3.60
C THR A 120 6.03 18.41 -2.26
N LEU A 121 6.04 17.15 -1.83
CA LEU A 121 6.54 16.75 -0.51
C LEU A 121 8.06 16.91 -0.41
N LEU A 122 8.82 16.52 -1.44
CA LEU A 122 10.27 16.70 -1.46
C LEU A 122 10.66 18.18 -1.56
N GLY A 123 9.88 18.98 -2.27
CA GLY A 123 10.04 20.44 -2.29
C GLY A 123 9.98 21.06 -0.89
N ILE A 124 9.10 20.54 -0.03
CA ILE A 124 9.00 20.96 1.37
C ILE A 124 10.17 20.42 2.20
N CYS A 125 10.56 19.15 1.99
CA CYS A 125 11.66 18.51 2.71
C CYS A 125 13.00 19.24 2.51
N ASN A 126 13.20 19.94 1.38
CA ASN A 126 14.40 20.72 1.12
C ASN A 126 14.64 21.87 2.12
N ALA A 127 13.63 22.27 2.90
CA ALA A 127 13.79 23.23 3.98
C ALA A 127 14.44 22.63 5.26
N PHE A 128 14.67 21.32 5.28
CA PHE A 128 15.16 20.57 6.43
C PHE A 128 16.50 19.89 6.12
N HIS A 129 17.29 19.65 7.16
CA HIS A 129 18.49 18.86 7.11
C HIS A 129 18.18 17.36 6.98
N LYS A 130 19.21 16.57 6.67
CA LYS A 130 19.10 15.12 6.60
C LYS A 130 18.70 14.54 7.94
N GLU A 131 17.82 13.54 7.90
CA GLU A 131 17.28 12.83 9.07
C GLU A 131 16.60 13.73 10.12
N GLU A 132 16.18 14.94 9.75
CA GLU A 132 15.59 15.92 10.66
C GLU A 132 14.08 15.71 10.87
N LEU A 133 13.39 15.15 9.88
CA LEU A 133 11.94 15.01 9.90
C LEU A 133 11.50 13.63 10.40
N SER A 134 10.35 13.60 11.06
CA SER A 134 9.53 12.40 11.14
C SER A 134 8.38 12.50 10.14
N VAL A 135 8.06 11.39 9.46
CA VAL A 135 6.98 11.35 8.47
C VAL A 135 5.83 10.51 8.99
N PHE A 136 4.62 11.05 8.90
CA PHE A 136 3.40 10.35 9.26
C PHE A 136 2.44 10.25 8.08
N VAL A 137 2.13 9.02 7.67
CA VAL A 137 1.36 8.74 6.45
C VAL A 137 0.04 8.08 6.81
N ASP A 138 -1.05 8.57 6.25
CA ASP A 138 -2.37 7.95 6.37
C ASP A 138 -2.83 7.35 5.05
N HIS A 139 -2.92 6.02 5.03
CA HIS A 139 -3.44 5.22 3.93
C HIS A 139 -4.74 4.48 4.29
N ARG A 140 -5.38 4.81 5.42
CA ARG A 140 -6.62 4.13 5.87
C ARG A 140 -7.75 4.25 4.85
N GLU A 141 -7.78 5.34 4.10
CA GLU A 141 -8.78 5.60 3.05
C GLU A 141 -8.27 5.36 1.63
N MET A 142 -7.14 4.65 1.47
CA MET A 142 -6.71 4.14 0.15
C MET A 142 -7.62 2.99 -0.31
N LYS A 143 -8.84 3.30 -0.69
CA LYS A 143 -9.87 2.35 -1.10
C LYS A 143 -10.23 2.60 -2.55
N ALA A 144 -10.67 1.55 -3.25
CA ALA A 144 -11.31 1.75 -4.55
C ALA A 144 -12.71 2.36 -4.33
N ALA A 145 -13.39 2.76 -5.42
CA ALA A 145 -14.71 3.39 -5.35
C ALA A 145 -15.78 2.48 -4.72
N ASP A 146 -15.56 1.16 -4.72
CA ASP A 146 -16.38 0.18 -4.00
C ASP A 146 -16.23 0.24 -2.46
N GLY A 147 -15.40 1.14 -1.95
CA GLY A 147 -15.12 1.31 -0.53
C GLY A 147 -14.25 0.20 0.07
N LYS A 148 -13.72 -0.71 -0.75
CA LYS A 148 -12.89 -1.82 -0.28
C LYS A 148 -11.41 -1.46 -0.30
N PRO A 149 -10.57 -2.04 0.56
CA PRO A 149 -9.13 -1.82 0.54
C PRO A 149 -8.53 -2.23 -0.80
N ALA A 150 -7.65 -1.40 -1.33
CA ALA A 150 -6.79 -1.73 -2.46
C ALA A 150 -5.37 -1.26 -2.13
N VAL A 151 -4.41 -1.74 -2.91
CA VAL A 151 -2.99 -1.41 -2.75
C VAL A 151 -2.44 -0.81 -4.02
N TYR A 152 -1.20 -0.35 -4.00
CA TYR A 152 -0.54 0.21 -5.18
C TYR A 152 -0.57 -0.76 -6.36
N SER A 153 -0.95 -0.23 -7.52
CA SER A 153 -0.71 -0.87 -8.80
C SER A 153 0.80 -1.00 -9.04
N PRO A 154 1.24 -1.87 -9.97
CA PRO A 154 2.67 -2.03 -10.28
C PRO A 154 3.36 -0.70 -10.59
N GLU A 155 2.74 0.13 -11.44
CA GLU A 155 3.26 1.46 -11.83
C GLU A 155 3.41 2.39 -10.62
N VAL A 156 2.41 2.43 -9.75
CA VAL A 156 2.43 3.28 -8.55
C VAL A 156 3.49 2.80 -7.56
N ALA A 157 3.63 1.48 -7.39
CA ALA A 157 4.63 0.91 -6.50
C ALA A 157 6.06 1.24 -6.95
N GLU A 158 6.35 1.15 -8.26
CA GLU A 158 7.66 1.51 -8.82
C GLU A 158 8.01 2.98 -8.55
N LYS A 159 7.08 3.90 -8.78
CA LYS A 159 7.29 5.33 -8.49
C LYS A 159 7.38 5.61 -6.99
N ALA A 160 6.61 4.89 -6.17
CA ALA A 160 6.64 5.04 -4.72
C ALA A 160 7.99 4.60 -4.13
N VAL A 161 8.64 3.57 -4.70
CA VAL A 161 9.99 3.14 -4.28
C VAL A 161 10.99 4.30 -4.38
N LEU A 162 11.01 5.00 -5.51
CA LEU A 162 11.91 6.13 -5.75
C LEU A 162 11.60 7.30 -4.82
N PHE A 163 10.32 7.63 -4.67
CA PHE A 163 9.88 8.68 -3.74
C PHE A 163 10.33 8.40 -2.29
N GLN A 164 10.14 7.16 -1.82
CA GLN A 164 10.51 6.79 -0.46
C GLN A 164 12.03 6.82 -0.24
N GLN A 165 12.83 6.44 -1.24
CA GLN A 165 14.30 6.54 -1.16
C GLN A 165 14.75 7.99 -0.95
N GLU A 166 14.16 8.94 -1.68
CA GLU A 166 14.49 10.36 -1.50
C GLU A 166 13.96 10.92 -0.19
N LEU A 167 12.69 10.65 0.14
CA LEU A 167 12.05 11.14 1.35
C LEU A 167 12.79 10.72 2.63
N THR A 168 13.29 9.48 2.66
CA THR A 168 14.00 8.93 3.83
C THR A 168 15.42 9.47 4.01
N THR A 169 15.95 10.23 3.05
CA THR A 169 17.19 10.99 3.29
C THR A 169 16.97 12.15 4.26
N PHE A 170 15.76 12.72 4.28
CA PHE A 170 15.34 13.77 5.21
C PHE A 170 14.69 13.22 6.47
N SER A 171 14.24 11.97 6.43
CA SER A 171 13.42 11.39 7.48
C SER A 171 14.23 10.49 8.40
N SER A 172 14.19 10.74 9.71
CA SER A 172 14.70 9.81 10.72
C SER A 172 13.80 8.59 10.86
N LYS A 173 12.49 8.76 10.66
CA LYS A 173 11.49 7.71 10.82
C LYS A 173 10.22 8.00 10.03
N VAL A 174 9.58 6.95 9.54
CA VAL A 174 8.31 6.98 8.83
C VAL A 174 7.32 6.05 9.53
N VAL A 175 6.11 6.52 9.78
CA VAL A 175 5.00 5.69 10.26
C VAL A 175 3.85 5.76 9.26
N VAL A 176 3.31 4.62 8.87
CA VAL A 176 2.20 4.53 7.91
C VAL A 176 1.02 3.80 8.54
N LEU A 177 -0.16 4.43 8.49
CA LEU A 177 -1.42 3.79 8.86
C LEU A 177 -2.03 3.09 7.64
N CYS A 178 -2.11 1.78 7.67
CA CYS A 178 -2.61 0.96 6.57
C CYS A 178 -4.12 0.70 6.68
N ASN A 179 -4.76 0.43 5.54
CA ASN A 179 -6.20 0.10 5.45
C ASN A 179 -6.51 -1.40 5.66
N SER A 180 -5.50 -2.27 5.61
CA SER A 180 -5.60 -3.72 5.57
C SER A 180 -4.26 -4.35 5.89
N GLU A 181 -4.26 -5.63 6.27
CA GLU A 181 -3.02 -6.41 6.36
C GLU A 181 -2.39 -6.56 4.97
N PHE A 182 -3.20 -6.57 3.90
CA PHE A 182 -2.69 -6.56 2.54
C PHE A 182 -1.77 -5.36 2.26
N MET A 183 -2.19 -4.16 2.67
CA MET A 183 -1.39 -2.95 2.50
C MET A 183 -0.10 -3.01 3.34
N VAL A 184 -0.14 -3.61 4.54
CA VAL A 184 1.07 -3.84 5.34
C VAL A 184 2.06 -4.72 4.57
N GLN A 185 1.61 -5.82 3.95
CA GLN A 185 2.48 -6.68 3.13
C GLN A 185 3.12 -5.90 1.98
N GLN A 186 2.35 -5.05 1.30
CA GLN A 186 2.86 -4.24 0.19
C GLN A 186 3.87 -3.20 0.67
N MET A 187 3.58 -2.49 1.77
CA MET A 187 4.49 -1.47 2.28
C MET A 187 5.79 -2.09 2.79
N ASN A 188 5.72 -3.28 3.42
CA ASN A 188 6.92 -4.04 3.79
C ASN A 188 7.76 -4.42 2.55
N PHE A 189 7.12 -4.82 1.45
CA PHE A 189 7.83 -5.10 0.20
C PHE A 189 8.46 -3.85 -0.39
N VAL A 190 7.72 -2.74 -0.48
CA VAL A 190 8.20 -1.46 -1.02
C VAL A 190 9.41 -0.98 -0.23
N THR A 191 9.31 -0.96 1.11
CA THR A 191 10.42 -0.50 1.98
C THR A 191 11.64 -1.42 1.95
N THR A 192 11.44 -2.73 1.85
CA THR A 192 12.55 -3.68 1.62
C THR A 192 13.24 -3.40 0.28
N SER A 193 12.46 -3.19 -0.78
CA SER A 193 12.98 -2.90 -2.13
C SER A 193 13.66 -1.53 -2.22
N SER A 194 13.17 -0.56 -1.45
CA SER A 194 13.76 0.77 -1.32
C SER A 194 15.02 0.78 -0.45
N GLY A 195 15.29 -0.26 0.34
CA GLY A 195 16.44 -0.33 1.26
C GLY A 195 16.26 0.47 2.56
N ILE A 196 15.01 0.71 2.98
CA ILE A 196 14.64 1.60 4.11
C ILE A 196 13.77 0.89 5.15
N PHE A 197 13.82 -0.45 5.18
CA PHE A 197 12.98 -1.30 6.02
C PHE A 197 13.17 -1.05 7.52
N ASP A 198 14.30 -0.45 7.91
CA ASP A 198 14.65 -0.07 9.28
C ASP A 198 14.10 1.31 9.69
N LYS A 199 13.70 2.15 8.72
CA LYS A 199 13.18 3.50 8.96
C LYS A 199 11.66 3.61 8.92
N SER A 200 10.96 2.60 8.42
CA SER A 200 9.51 2.67 8.19
C SER A 200 8.74 1.61 8.96
N ILE A 201 7.68 2.05 9.65
CA ILE A 201 6.80 1.19 10.43
C ILE A 201 5.38 1.27 9.85
N HIS A 202 4.82 0.12 9.50
CA HIS A 202 3.47 0.01 8.93
C HIS A 202 2.52 -0.60 9.95
N LEU A 203 1.45 0.12 10.27
CA LEU A 203 0.49 -0.28 11.30
C LEU A 203 -0.86 -0.58 10.68
N PHE A 204 -1.51 -1.65 11.14
CA PHE A 204 -2.89 -2.00 10.83
C PHE A 204 -3.55 -2.58 12.08
N GLY A 205 -4.84 -2.31 12.28
CA GLY A 205 -5.59 -2.79 13.43
C GLY A 205 -6.75 -1.88 13.81
N GLN A 206 -7.19 -1.95 15.06
CA GLN A 206 -8.21 -1.06 15.60
C GLN A 206 -7.74 0.39 15.54
N GLU A 207 -8.59 1.29 15.06
CA GLU A 207 -8.18 2.66 14.72
C GLU A 207 -7.56 3.41 15.89
N LYS A 208 -8.16 3.33 17.08
CA LYS A 208 -7.67 4.02 18.28
C LYS A 208 -6.31 3.50 18.73
N GLU A 209 -6.12 2.18 18.72
CA GLU A 209 -4.85 1.54 19.10
C GLU A 209 -3.75 1.86 18.10
N MET A 210 -4.08 1.80 16.80
CA MET A 210 -3.15 2.06 15.72
C MET A 210 -2.68 3.52 15.71
N VAL A 211 -3.58 4.49 15.86
CA VAL A 211 -3.22 5.92 15.94
C VAL A 211 -2.43 6.20 17.22
N GLY A 212 -2.84 5.64 18.36
CA GLY A 212 -2.10 5.78 19.63
C GLY A 212 -0.67 5.26 19.53
N ARG A 213 -0.49 4.06 18.97
CA ARG A 213 0.84 3.49 18.72
C ARG A 213 1.66 4.33 17.75
N ALA A 214 1.05 4.91 16.72
CA ALA A 214 1.75 5.80 15.81
C ALA A 214 2.27 7.07 16.52
N TYR A 215 1.45 7.64 17.40
CA TYR A 215 1.81 8.80 18.21
C TYR A 215 2.96 8.48 19.18
N GLU A 216 2.90 7.33 19.87
CA GLU A 216 4.00 6.85 20.72
C GLU A 216 5.29 6.68 19.92
N ILE A 217 5.21 6.04 18.76
CA ILE A 217 6.38 5.82 17.91
C ILE A 217 6.96 7.16 17.46
N LEU A 218 6.13 8.12 17.04
CA LEU A 218 6.53 9.45 16.55
C LEU A 218 6.89 10.44 17.67
N ASP A 219 6.74 10.07 18.94
CA ASP A 219 6.92 10.95 20.11
C ASP A 219 6.07 12.23 20.03
N ILE A 220 4.77 12.06 19.74
CA ILE A 220 3.79 13.16 19.69
C ILE A 220 2.53 12.85 20.49
N ASN A 221 1.85 13.91 20.92
CA ASN A 221 0.56 13.80 21.63
C ASN A 221 -0.66 14.10 20.73
N GLY A 222 -0.43 14.32 19.43
CA GLY A 222 -1.48 14.69 18.49
C GLY A 222 -0.91 15.15 17.15
N ASN A 223 -1.76 15.13 16.13
CA ASN A 223 -1.42 15.58 14.79
C ASN A 223 -2.60 16.35 14.18
N ASP A 224 -2.33 17.43 13.47
CA ASP A 224 -3.39 18.30 12.93
C ASP A 224 -4.18 17.65 11.78
N LEU A 225 -3.53 16.75 11.05
CA LEU A 225 -4.12 16.07 9.89
C LEU A 225 -4.65 14.68 10.25
N ILE A 226 -3.81 13.85 10.89
CA ILE A 226 -4.07 12.42 11.10
C ILE A 226 -4.53 12.19 12.53
N LYS A 227 -5.84 12.02 12.71
CA LYS A 227 -6.51 11.83 14.00
C LYS A 227 -7.34 10.55 14.01
N THR A 228 -7.74 10.11 15.20
CA THR A 228 -8.83 9.13 15.36
C THR A 228 -10.14 9.78 14.93
N LYS A 229 -10.95 9.09 14.13
CA LYS A 229 -12.31 9.53 13.81
C LYS A 229 -13.16 9.49 15.09
N ALA A 230 -13.98 10.52 15.29
CA ALA A 230 -15.00 10.48 16.34
C ALA A 230 -15.95 9.30 16.06
N GLN A 231 -16.25 8.53 17.10
CA GLN A 231 -17.23 7.43 17.04
C GLN A 231 -18.64 7.97 16.82
#